data_AF-J9GLJ3-F1
#
_entry.id   AF-J9GLJ3-F1
#
_cell.length_a   1.000
_cell.length_b   1.000
_cell.length_c   1.000
_cell.angle_alpha   90.00
_cell.angle_beta   90.00
_cell.angle_gamma   90.00
#
_symmetry.space_group_name_H-M   'P 1'
#
loop_
_entity.id
_entity.type
_entity.pdbx_description
1 polymer ?
#
loop_
_entity_poly.entity_id
_entity_poly.type
_entity_poly.pdbx_seq_one_letter_code
_entity_poly.pdbx_strand_id
1 'polypeptide(L)' 'MDEPEASLHFEWQKNLIALVRELNPNAQIILTTHSPALIMDGWEDAVTEVSDITI' A
#
# COMPACT_ATOMS: atom_id res chain seq x y z
N MET A 1 4.66 7.06 -1.78
CA MET A 1 5.74 6.12 -2.12
C MET A 1 5.39 5.56 -3.48
N ASP A 2 6.35 5.52 -4.40
CA ASP A 2 6.10 5.00 -5.74
C ASP A 2 6.64 3.57 -5.83
N GLU A 3 5.74 2.61 -6.10
CA GLU A 3 6.02 1.16 -6.17
C GLU A 3 6.97 0.63 -5.06
N PRO A 4 6.66 0.85 -3.76
CA PRO A 4 7.55 0.42 -2.67
C PRO A 4 7.74 -1.10 -2.59
N GLU A 5 6.90 -1.88 -3.26
CA GLU A 5 6.93 -3.34 -3.31
C GLU A 5 7.94 -3.93 -4.29
N ALA A 6 8.45 -3.14 -5.24
CA ALA A 6 9.15 -3.66 -6.42
C ALA A 6 10.37 -4.54 -6.11
N SER A 7 11.01 -4.32 -4.95
CA SER A 7 12.18 -5.07 -4.48
C SER A 7 11.91 -5.95 -3.25
N LEU A 8 10.66 -6.04 -2.80
CA LEU A 8 10.29 -6.76 -1.57
C LEU A 8 9.85 -8.19 -1.87
N HIS A 9 10.22 -9.11 -0.97
CA HIS A 9 9.65 -10.46 -0.97
C HIS A 9 8.13 -10.40 -0.72
N PHE A 10 7.36 -11.32 -1.32
CA PHE A 10 5.90 -11.33 -1.27
C PHE A 10 5.30 -11.15 0.13
N GLU A 11 5.88 -11.84 1.13
CA GLU A 11 5.43 -11.73 2.53
C GLU A 11 5.64 -10.34 3.12
N TRP A 12 6.66 -9.62 2.70
CA TRP A 12 6.91 -8.25 3.16
C TRP A 12 5.99 -7.25 2.48
N GLN A 13 5.55 -7.52 1.25
CA GLN A 13 4.55 -6.68 0.56
C GLN A 13 3.24 -6.65 1.36
N LYS A 14 2.76 -7.81 1.83
CA LYS A 14 1.54 -7.90 2.66
C LYS A 14 1.64 -7.11 3.95
N ASN A 15 2.79 -7.21 4.62
CA ASN A 15 3.00 -6.59 5.93
C ASN A 15 3.43 -5.11 5.86
N LEU A 16 3.71 -4.56 4.67
CA LEU A 16 4.34 -3.25 4.52
C LEU A 16 3.54 -2.13 5.21
N ILE A 17 2.23 -2.04 4.92
CA ILE A 17 1.38 -0.99 5.47
C ILE A 17 1.31 -1.11 7.00
N ALA A 18 1.15 -2.33 7.51
CA ALA A 18 1.08 -2.60 8.95
C ALA A 18 2.37 -2.16 9.66
N LEU A 19 3.53 -2.50 9.11
CA LEU A 19 4.83 -2.12 9.65
C LEU A 19 5.03 -0.61 9.70
N VAL A 20 4.64 0.13 8.65
CA VAL A 20 4.76 1.59 8.63
C VAL A 20 3.84 2.23 9.68
N ARG A 21 2.63 1.69 9.87
CA ARG A 21 1.69 2.19 10.91
C ARG A 21 2.12 1.84 12.32
N GLU A 22 2.73 0.67 12.55
CA GLU A 22 3.31 0.31 13.83
C GLU A 22 4.47 1.26 14.19
N LEU A 23 5.31 1.58 13.21
CA LEU A 23 6.42 2.51 13.38
C LEU A 23 5.95 3.94 13.69
N ASN A 24 4.92 4.42 12.97
CA ASN A 24 4.34 5.73 13.22
C ASN A 24 2.82 5.72 12.99
N PRO A 25 2.02 5.62 14.07
CA PRO A 25 0.56 5.59 13.96
C PRO A 25 -0.05 6.90 13.45
N ASN A 26 0.72 8.01 13.46
CA ASN A 26 0.26 9.32 13.00
C ASN A 26 0.63 9.60 11.53
N ALA A 27 1.35 8.70 10.86
CA ALA A 27 1.75 8.90 9.47
C ALA A 27 0.54 8.73 8.52
N GLN A 28 0.35 9.67 7.60
CA GLN A 28 -0.47 9.45 6.43
C GLN A 28 0.36 8.73 5.36
N ILE A 29 -0.14 7.60 4.88
CA ILE A 29 0.53 6.79 3.87
C ILE A 29 -0.22 6.98 2.55
N ILE A 30 0.49 7.48 1.53
CA ILE A 30 0.01 7.54 0.16
C ILE A 30 1.02 6.76 -0.68
N LEU A 31 0.57 5.72 -1.36
CA LEU A 31 1.42 4.87 -2.19
C LEU A 31 0.71 4.48 -3.49
N THR A 32 1.51 4.19 -4.50
CA THR A 32 1.10 3.55 -5.75
C THR A 32 1.70 2.14 -5.77
N THR A 33 0.95 1.17 -6.25
CA THR A 33 1.36 -0.24 -6.29
C THR A 33 0.74 -0.90 -7.52
N HIS A 34 1.48 -1.81 -8.14
CA HIS A 34 0.94 -2.76 -9.12
C HIS A 34 0.66 -4.13 -8.50
N SER A 35 1.16 -4.37 -7.27
CA SER A 35 0.97 -5.64 -6.58
C SER A 35 -0.34 -5.67 -5.78
N PRO A 36 -1.24 -6.64 -6.06
CA PRO A 36 -2.43 -6.85 -5.25
C PRO A 36 -2.08 -7.32 -3.83
N ALA A 37 -0.90 -7.91 -3.62
CA ALA A 37 -0.49 -8.44 -2.31
C ALA A 37 -0.49 -7.38 -1.20
N LEU A 38 -0.30 -6.11 -1.58
CA LEU A 38 -0.22 -4.98 -0.67
C LEU A 38 -1.59 -4.57 -0.10
N ILE A 39 -2.67 -4.92 -0.79
CA ILE A 39 -4.05 -4.54 -0.42
C ILE A 39 -4.89 -5.72 0.12
N MET A 40 -4.42 -6.95 -0.04
CA MET A 40 -5.12 -8.19 0.35
C MET A 40 -5.41 -8.31 1.85
N ASP A 41 -4.65 -7.63 2.71
CA ASP A 41 -4.85 -7.65 4.17
C ASP A 41 -5.82 -6.54 4.64
N GLY A 42 -6.96 -6.42 3.97
CA GLY A 42 -8.08 -5.58 4.42
C GLY A 42 -7.94 -4.08 4.12
N TRP A 43 -7.15 -3.72 3.10
CA TRP A 43 -6.96 -2.32 2.68
C TRP A 43 -7.78 -1.93 1.44
N GLU A 44 -8.64 -2.82 0.94
CA GLU A 44 -9.45 -2.65 -0.27
C GLU A 44 -10.27 -1.36 -0.25
N ASP A 45 -10.84 -0.99 0.91
CA ASP A 45 -11.64 0.24 1.09
C ASP A 45 -10.84 1.55 0.96
N ALA A 46 -9.50 1.46 0.97
CA ALA A 46 -8.58 2.59 0.88
C ALA A 46 -7.83 2.65 -0.46
N VAL A 47 -8.29 1.90 -1.47
CA VAL A 47 -7.71 1.89 -2.82
C VAL A 47 -8.53 2.78 -3.75
N THR A 48 -7.84 3.45 -4.67
CA THR A 48 -8.49 4.17 -5.77
C THR A 48 -7.75 3.81 -7.05
N GLU A 49 -8.50 3.36 -8.05
CA GLU A 49 -7.94 3.09 -9.37
C GLU A 49 -7.52 4.40 -10.04
N VAL A 50 -6.38 4.38 -10.71
CA VAL A 50 -5.84 5.59 -11.37
C VAL A 50 -6.83 6.12 -12.42
N SER A 51 -7.60 5.24 -13.06
CA SER A 51 -8.63 5.62 -14.03
C SER A 51 -9.80 6.42 -13.43
N ASP A 52 -10.05 6.26 -12.12
CA ASP A 52 -11.20 6.86 -11.44
C ASP A 52 -10.86 8.28 -10.92
N ILE A 53 -9.59 8.67 -10.96
CA ILE A 53 -9.13 10.00 -10.57
C ILE A 53 -9.49 11.00 -11.69
N THR A 54 -10.51 11.82 -11.44
CA THR A 54 -10.94 12.89 -12.34
C THR A 54 -10.44 14.26 -11.85
N ILE A 55 -10.26 15.21 -12.79
CA ILE A 55 -9.77 16.59 -12.55
C ILE A 55 -10.95 17.57 -12.54
#